data_AF-A0A8T4YL61-F1
#
_entry.id   AF-A0A8T4YL61-F1
#
_cell.length_a   1.000
_cell.length_b   1.000
_cell.length_c   1.000
_cell.angle_alpha   90.00
_cell.angle_beta   90.00
_cell.angle_gamma   90.00
#
_symmetry.space_group_name_H-M   'P 1'
#
loop_
_entity.id
_entity.type
_entity.pdbx_description
1 polymer ?
#
loop_
_entity_poly.entity_id
_entity_poly.type
_entity_poly.pdbx_seq_one_letter_code
_entity_poly.pdbx_strand_id
1 'polypeptide(L)'
;CAEKGGVIGVTPFFAKKKGSSTLTDDLMDQIDYTVDLVGVDHVGFGSDLEFPNSVTRGCYIWKYPERIDKTYFTPMDGSWGYGWLEYMPNFTKGLVARGYSDAEIRKILGLNFLRLFKKVWKT
;
A
#
# COMPACT_ATOMS: atom_id res chain seq x y z
N CYS A 1 -14.16 11.35 1.11
CA CYS A 1 -12.87 11.51 0.41
C CYS A 1 -13.09 11.54 -1.11
N ALA A 2 -13.52 10.43 -1.70
CA ALA A 2 -13.71 10.26 -3.15
C ALA A 2 -14.66 11.28 -3.78
N GLU A 3 -15.80 11.59 -3.15
CA GLU A 3 -16.76 12.63 -3.61
C GLU A 3 -16.13 14.01 -3.86
N LYS A 4 -15.03 14.34 -3.17
CA LYS A 4 -14.29 15.60 -3.35
C LYS A 4 -13.19 15.51 -4.43
N GLY A 5 -13.10 14.38 -5.12
CA GLY A 5 -12.06 14.06 -6.09
C GLY A 5 -10.75 13.55 -5.47
N GLY A 6 -10.77 13.05 -4.22
CA GLY A 6 -9.59 12.55 -3.52
C GLY A 6 -9.11 11.17 -4.02
N VAL A 7 -7.99 10.68 -3.48
CA VAL A 7 -7.46 9.33 -3.75
C VAL A 7 -7.12 8.66 -2.41
N ILE A 8 -7.44 7.38 -2.28
CA ILE A 8 -7.20 6.55 -1.10
C ILE A 8 -6.05 5.59 -1.42
N GLY A 9 -4.92 5.76 -0.73
CA GLY A 9 -3.81 4.81 -0.79
C GLY A 9 -4.07 3.62 0.14
N VAL A 10 -4.25 2.43 -0.43
CA VAL A 10 -4.47 1.20 0.35
C VAL A 10 -3.13 0.63 0.79
N THR A 11 -3.01 0.34 2.09
CA THR A 11 -1.78 -0.15 2.73
C THR A 11 -1.84 -1.64 3.05
N PRO A 12 -0.75 -2.40 2.83
CA PRO A 12 -0.67 -3.80 3.24
C PRO A 12 -0.62 -4.02 4.76
N PHE A 13 -0.28 -3.00 5.56
CA PHE A 13 -0.01 -3.17 7.01
C PHE A 13 -1.16 -3.75 7.81
N PHE A 14 -2.40 -3.46 7.41
CA PHE A 14 -3.61 -3.89 8.11
C PHE A 14 -4.39 -4.94 7.31
N ALA A 15 -3.78 -5.51 6.27
CA ALA A 15 -4.44 -6.45 5.39
C ALA A 15 -4.55 -7.85 5.99
N LYS A 16 -3.57 -8.30 6.80
CA LYS A 16 -3.51 -9.72 7.18
C LYS A 16 -4.75 -10.16 7.96
N LYS A 17 -5.55 -11.02 7.34
CA LYS A 17 -6.66 -11.70 8.01
C LYS A 17 -6.10 -12.76 8.95
N LYS A 18 -6.88 -13.08 9.99
CA LYS A 18 -6.57 -14.21 10.87
C LYS A 18 -6.76 -15.51 10.09
N GLY A 19 -5.74 -16.36 10.03
CA GLY A 19 -5.80 -17.66 9.35
C GLY A 19 -4.65 -17.87 8.37
N SER A 20 -4.90 -18.65 7.31
CA SER A 20 -3.91 -19.10 6.33
C SER A 20 -3.88 -18.30 5.03
N SER A 21 -4.41 -17.07 5.01
CA SER A 21 -4.35 -16.20 3.83
C SER A 21 -2.92 -15.68 3.59
N THR A 22 -2.61 -15.40 2.33
CA THR A 22 -1.40 -14.65 1.98
C THR A 22 -1.67 -13.15 2.13
N LEU A 23 -0.64 -12.37 2.45
CA LEU A 23 -0.78 -10.91 2.49
C LEU A 23 -1.13 -10.34 1.11
N THR A 24 -0.72 -11.01 0.04
CA THR A 24 -1.08 -10.71 -1.35
C THR A 24 -2.59 -10.75 -1.55
N ASP A 25 -3.21 -11.86 -1.19
CA ASP A 25 -4.65 -12.03 -1.37
C ASP A 25 -5.43 -11.06 -0.48
N ASP A 26 -4.98 -10.88 0.76
CA ASP A 26 -5.61 -9.98 1.70
C ASP A 26 -5.55 -8.51 1.25
N LEU A 27 -4.40 -8.07 0.69
CA LEU A 27 -4.28 -6.74 0.12
C LEU A 27 -5.16 -6.59 -1.13
N MET A 28 -5.22 -7.61 -1.99
CA MET A 28 -6.08 -7.58 -3.17
C MET A 28 -7.56 -7.47 -2.77
N ASP A 29 -7.98 -8.18 -1.72
CA ASP A 29 -9.34 -8.05 -1.18
C ASP A 29 -9.64 -6.64 -0.68
N GLN A 30 -8.65 -5.98 -0.05
CA GLN A 30 -8.80 -4.58 0.35
C GLN A 30 -8.87 -3.64 -0.84
N ILE A 31 -8.10 -3.89 -1.90
CA ILE A 31 -8.17 -3.12 -3.14
C ILE A 31 -9.55 -3.27 -3.77
N ASP A 32 -10.03 -4.50 -3.95
CA ASP A 32 -11.33 -4.78 -4.55
C ASP A 32 -12.46 -4.10 -3.76
N TYR A 33 -12.46 -4.27 -2.44
CA TYR A 33 -13.43 -3.59 -1.58
C TYR A 33 -13.40 -2.07 -1.74
N THR A 34 -12.20 -1.48 -1.82
CA THR A 34 -12.05 -0.04 -1.97
C THR A 34 -12.51 0.43 -3.35
N VAL A 35 -12.20 -0.34 -4.42
CA VAL A 35 -12.66 -0.06 -5.77
C VAL A 35 -14.19 -0.14 -5.86
N ASP A 36 -14.81 -1.16 -5.27
CA ASP A 36 -16.26 -1.31 -5.22
C ASP A 36 -16.93 -0.15 -4.46
N LEU A 37 -16.29 0.32 -3.38
CA LEU A 37 -16.84 1.37 -2.53
C LEU A 37 -16.73 2.77 -3.14
N VAL A 38 -15.60 3.10 -3.77
CA VAL A 38 -15.30 4.49 -4.20
C VAL A 38 -14.99 4.65 -5.68
N GLY A 39 -14.94 3.57 -6.44
CA GLY A 39 -14.56 3.55 -7.85
C GLY A 39 -13.05 3.55 -8.06
N VAL A 40 -12.60 2.87 -9.12
CA VAL A 40 -11.17 2.68 -9.46
C VAL A 40 -10.40 3.98 -9.66
N ASP A 41 -11.10 5.07 -10.02
CA ASP A 41 -10.50 6.40 -10.17
C ASP A 41 -10.06 7.02 -8.84
N HIS A 42 -10.42 6.44 -7.69
CA HIS A 42 -10.13 6.98 -6.37
C HIS A 42 -9.23 6.06 -5.52
N VAL A 43 -8.68 5.00 -6.12
CA VAL A 43 -7.84 4.01 -5.43
C VAL A 43 -6.40 4.11 -5.88
N GLY A 44 -5.46 3.94 -4.96
CA GLY A 44 -4.04 3.80 -5.27
C GLY A 44 -3.32 2.92 -4.27
N PHE A 45 -2.05 2.61 -4.55
CA PHE A 45 -1.20 1.87 -3.62
C PHE A 45 -0.52 2.81 -2.61
N GLY A 46 -0.71 2.55 -1.32
CA GLY A 46 -0.14 3.32 -0.21
C GLY A 46 0.70 2.44 0.69
N SER A 47 1.91 2.11 0.23
CA SER A 47 2.70 0.99 0.76
C SER A 47 3.03 1.06 2.25
N ASP A 48 3.19 2.28 2.80
CA ASP A 48 3.71 2.56 4.14
C ASP A 48 5.03 1.82 4.45
N LEU A 49 5.79 1.47 3.41
CA LEU A 49 7.02 0.68 3.54
C LEU A 49 8.11 1.52 4.19
N GLU A 50 8.73 0.94 5.22
CA GLU A 50 9.92 1.48 5.84
C GLU A 50 11.16 0.67 5.45
N PHE A 51 12.29 1.35 5.26
CA PHE A 51 13.57 0.70 5.07
C PHE A 51 14.13 0.23 6.42
N PRO A 52 14.74 -0.96 6.49
CA PRO A 52 15.30 -1.49 7.74
C PRO A 52 16.43 -0.59 8.26
N ASN A 53 17.06 0.17 7.37
CA ASN A 53 18.13 1.13 7.67
C ASN A 53 17.68 2.59 7.48
N SER A 54 16.38 2.91 7.58
CA SER A 54 15.96 4.30 7.49
C SER A 54 16.60 5.11 8.62
N VAL A 55 17.35 6.15 8.27
CA VAL A 55 17.99 7.05 9.26
C VAL A 55 16.93 7.60 10.21
N THR A 56 15.73 7.88 9.70
CA THR A 56 14.58 8.33 10.49
C THR A 56 14.19 7.32 11.56
N ARG A 57 14.03 6.03 11.25
CA ARG A 57 13.70 5.00 12.25
C ARG A 57 14.84 4.80 13.25
N GLY A 58 16.09 4.80 12.78
CA GLY A 58 17.26 4.74 13.64
C GLY A 58 17.32 5.90 14.65
N CYS A 59 17.16 7.13 14.18
CA CYS A 59 17.13 8.33 15.03
C CYS A 59 15.91 8.34 15.96
N TYR A 60 14.76 7.86 15.52
CA TYR A 60 13.54 7.83 16.35
C TYR A 60 13.64 6.78 17.45
N ILE A 61 14.16 5.59 17.16
CA ILE A 61 14.47 4.55 18.16
C ILE A 61 15.52 5.06 19.14
N TRP A 62 16.56 5.74 18.66
CA TRP A 62 17.60 6.32 19.51
C TRP A 62 17.04 7.39 20.45
N LYS A 63 16.13 8.24 19.96
CA LYS A 63 15.53 9.33 20.73
C LYS A 63 14.44 8.88 21.70
N TYR A 64 13.71 7.81 21.37
CA TYR A 64 12.58 7.30 22.16
C TYR A 64 12.62 5.76 22.31
N PRO A 65 13.67 5.19 22.90
CA PRO A 65 13.88 3.74 22.97
C PRO A 65 12.81 2.98 23.74
N GLU A 66 12.06 3.67 24.61
CA GLU A 66 10.96 3.16 25.43
C GLU A 66 9.60 3.17 24.71
N ARG A 67 9.47 3.94 23.61
CA ARG A 67 8.22 4.07 22.86
C ARG A 67 8.13 3.14 21.67
N ILE A 68 9.26 2.59 21.24
CA ILE A 68 9.30 1.67 20.11
C ILE A 68 9.50 0.26 20.63
N ASP A 69 8.49 -0.55 20.41
CA ASP A 69 8.65 -1.99 20.49
C ASP A 69 9.60 -2.43 19.36
N LYS A 70 10.84 -2.76 19.75
CA LYS A 70 11.88 -3.23 18.83
C LYS A 70 11.59 -4.64 18.29
N THR A 71 10.64 -5.34 18.90
CA THR A 71 10.09 -6.62 18.45
C THR A 71 8.83 -6.46 17.60
N TYR A 72 8.29 -5.24 17.50
CA TYR A 72 7.30 -4.85 16.49
C TYR A 72 8.01 -4.77 15.13
N PHE A 73 8.37 -5.96 14.68
CA PHE A 73 8.88 -6.21 13.36
C PHE A 73 7.71 -5.98 12.42
N THR A 74 7.90 -5.00 11.55
CA THR A 74 7.05 -4.75 10.40
C THR A 74 6.72 -6.10 9.73
N PRO A 75 5.50 -6.35 9.22
CA PRO A 75 5.11 -7.59 8.51
C PRO A 75 5.81 -7.73 7.14
N MET A 76 7.09 -7.37 7.11
CA MET A 76 8.02 -7.24 6.00
C MET A 76 9.12 -8.30 6.07
N ASP A 77 8.92 -9.37 6.83
CA ASP A 77 9.72 -10.56 6.60
C ASP A 77 9.30 -11.17 5.24
N GLY A 78 10.26 -11.70 4.47
CA GLY A 78 10.01 -12.21 3.12
C GLY A 78 8.98 -13.34 3.03
N SER A 79 8.57 -13.95 4.16
CA SER A 79 7.57 -15.02 4.19
C SER A 79 6.14 -14.54 3.92
N TRP A 80 5.91 -13.23 3.83
CA TRP A 80 4.58 -12.64 3.64
C TRP A 80 4.32 -12.20 2.19
N GLY A 81 5.25 -12.39 1.26
CA GLY A 81 5.04 -12.17 -0.18
C GLY A 81 5.15 -10.72 -0.68
N TYR A 82 5.24 -9.74 0.24
CA TYR A 82 5.50 -8.32 -0.03
C TYR A 82 6.67 -7.74 0.77
N GLY A 83 7.49 -8.61 1.38
CA GLY A 83 8.39 -8.24 2.46
C GLY A 83 9.29 -7.03 2.17
N TRP A 84 9.59 -6.75 0.90
CA TRP A 84 10.47 -5.66 0.48
C TRP A 84 10.05 -5.06 -0.86
N LEU A 85 10.58 -3.88 -1.19
CA LEU A 85 10.40 -3.18 -2.48
C LEU A 85 10.60 -4.11 -3.69
N GLU A 86 11.51 -5.08 -3.59
CA GLU A 86 11.77 -6.09 -4.63
C GLU A 86 10.56 -6.99 -4.95
N TYR A 87 9.63 -7.16 -4.00
CA TYR A 87 8.41 -7.95 -4.17
C TYR A 87 7.19 -7.11 -4.59
N MET A 88 7.34 -5.79 -4.73
CA MET A 88 6.25 -4.95 -5.24
C MET A 88 5.68 -5.37 -6.60
N PRO A 89 6.42 -6.03 -7.52
CA PRO A 89 5.80 -6.59 -8.73
C PRO A 89 4.66 -7.60 -8.44
N ASN A 90 4.62 -8.23 -7.26
CA ASN A 90 3.52 -9.12 -6.88
C ASN A 90 2.19 -8.37 -6.72
N PHE A 91 2.22 -7.06 -6.45
CA PHE A 91 1.02 -6.22 -6.36
C PHE A 91 0.39 -6.11 -7.74
N THR A 92 1.20 -5.76 -8.74
CA THR A 92 0.78 -5.70 -10.13
C THR A 92 0.30 -7.06 -10.63
N LYS A 93 1.00 -8.15 -10.29
CA LYS A 93 0.56 -9.52 -10.63
C LYS A 93 -0.79 -9.85 -10.00
N GLY A 94 -1.02 -9.44 -8.75
CA GLY A 94 -2.30 -9.60 -8.07
C GLY A 94 -3.43 -8.90 -8.81
N LEU A 95 -3.23 -7.63 -9.20
CA LEU A 95 -4.21 -6.87 -9.99
C LEU A 95 -4.51 -7.55 -11.34
N VAL A 96 -3.48 -8.03 -12.04
CA VAL A 96 -3.66 -8.78 -13.30
C VAL A 96 -4.48 -10.06 -13.05
N ALA A 97 -4.15 -10.81 -12.00
CA ALA A 97 -4.85 -12.05 -11.66
C ALA A 97 -6.32 -11.83 -11.26
N ARG A 98 -6.65 -10.66 -10.69
CA ARG A 98 -8.01 -10.22 -10.37
C ARG A 98 -8.79 -9.71 -11.58
N GLY A 99 -8.15 -9.57 -12.74
CA GLY A 99 -8.81 -9.21 -14.00
C GLY A 99 -8.96 -7.70 -14.24
N TYR A 100 -8.23 -6.86 -13.49
CA TYR A 100 -8.17 -5.43 -13.79
C TYR A 100 -7.57 -5.21 -15.18
N SER A 101 -8.13 -4.26 -15.92
CA SER A 101 -7.58 -3.86 -17.22
C SER A 101 -6.27 -3.09 -17.07
N ASP A 102 -5.45 -3.08 -18.12
CA ASP A 102 -4.22 -2.28 -18.17
C ASP A 102 -4.44 -0.80 -17.81
N ALA A 103 -5.59 -0.25 -18.21
CA ALA A 103 -5.96 1.13 -17.91
C ALA A 103 -6.20 1.33 -16.40
N GLU A 104 -6.91 0.41 -15.76
CA GLU A 104 -7.18 0.43 -14.32
C GLU A 104 -5.93 0.17 -13.49
N ILE A 105 -5.10 -0.78 -13.90
CA ILE A 105 -3.82 -1.05 -13.25
C ILE A 105 -2.96 0.21 -13.24
N ARG A 106 -2.83 0.91 -14.37
CA ARG A 106 -2.07 2.18 -14.44
C ARG A 106 -2.66 3.26 -13.53
N LYS A 107 -3.98 3.34 -13.39
CA LYS A 107 -4.66 4.24 -12.45
C LYS A 107 -4.23 3.95 -11.00
N ILE A 108 -4.36 2.70 -10.58
CA ILE A 108 -4.05 2.24 -9.21
C ILE A 108 -2.54 2.39 -8.91
N LEU A 109 -1.67 2.07 -9.86
CA LEU A 109 -0.21 2.17 -9.68
C LEU A 109 0.31 3.60 -9.56
N GLY A 110 -0.45 4.61 -9.99
CA GLY A 110 -0.05 5.99 -9.72
C GLY A 110 -0.73 7.08 -10.54
N LEU A 111 -1.40 6.77 -11.66
CA LEU A 111 -2.02 7.83 -12.46
C LEU A 111 -3.13 8.58 -11.68
N ASN A 112 -3.81 7.92 -10.73
CA ASN A 112 -4.76 8.58 -9.85
C ASN A 112 -4.09 9.61 -8.94
N PHE A 113 -2.94 9.26 -8.33
CA PHE A 113 -2.17 10.20 -7.53
C PHE A 113 -1.62 11.35 -8.38
N LEU A 114 -1.08 11.07 -9.57
CA LEU A 114 -0.60 12.12 -10.47
C LEU A 114 -1.72 13.08 -10.88
N ARG A 115 -2.93 12.57 -11.15
CA ARG A 115 -4.12 13.39 -11.40
C ARG A 115 -4.45 14.28 -10.20
N LEU A 116 -4.43 13.71 -8.99
CA LEU A 116 -4.68 14.46 -7.75
C LEU A 116 -3.62 15.54 -7.52
N PHE A 117 -2.34 15.22 -7.66
CA PHE A 117 -1.22 16.16 -7.47
C PHE A 117 -1.34 17.34 -8.43
N LYS A 118 -1.63 17.10 -9.72
CA LYS A 118 -1.90 18.17 -10.70
C LYS A 118 -3.05 19.09 -10.30
N LYS A 119 -4.06 18.56 -9.60
CA LYS A 119 -5.22 19.35 -9.13
C LYS A 119 -4.88 20.21 -7.91
N VAL A 120 -4.05 19.71 -6.99
CA VAL A 120 -3.83 20.36 -5.67
C VAL A 120 -2.54 21.18 -5.61
N TRP A 121 -1.52 20.83 -6.37
CA TRP A 121 -0.29 21.60 -6.44
C TRP A 121 -0.48 22.74 -7.43
N LYS A 122 -0.48 23.96 -6.90
CA LYS A 122 -0.39 25.17 -7.73
C LYS A 122 1.03 25.25 -8.27
N THR A 123 1.17 25.20 -9.58
CA THR A 123 2.38 25.64 -10.30
C THR A 123 2.46 27.15 -10.30
#